data_AF-A0A2U3L667-F1
#
_entry.id   AF-A0A2U3L667-F1
#
_cell.length_a   1.000
_cell.length_b   1.000
_cell.length_c   1.000
_cell.angle_alpha   90.00
_cell.angle_beta   90.00
_cell.angle_gamma   90.00
#
_symmetry.space_group_name_H-M   'P 1'
#
loop_
_entity.id
_entity.type
_entity.pdbx_description
1 polymer ?
#
loop_
_entity_poly.entity_id
_entity_poly.type
_entity_poly.pdbx_seq_one_letter_code
_entity_poly.pdbx_strand_id
1 'polypeptide(L)' 'MNEFITNMWVLKKFTQVQIQTCVTKGYITQDQANMILATPQA' A
#
# COMPACT_ATOMS: atom_id res chain seq x y z
N MET A 1 -3.98 -9.85 1.55
CA MET A 1 -2.97 -8.85 2.00
C MET A 1 -3.02 -7.58 1.16
N ASN A 2 -3.01 -7.70 -0.18
CA ASN A 2 -3.03 -6.54 -1.08
C ASN A 2 -4.27 -5.65 -0.88
N GLU A 3 -5.48 -6.22 -0.93
CA GLU A 3 -6.74 -5.47 -0.71
C GLU A 3 -6.82 -4.83 0.68
N PHE A 4 -6.21 -5.44 1.69
CA PHE A 4 -6.18 -4.89 3.05
C PHE A 4 -5.31 -3.63 3.12
N ILE A 5 -4.14 -3.66 2.47
CA ILE A 5 -3.23 -2.51 2.40
C ILE A 5 -3.83 -1.42 1.52
N THR A 6 -4.50 -1.77 0.41
CA THR A 6 -5.25 -0.81 -0.41
C THR A 6 -6.36 -0.14 0.40
N ASN A 7 -7.15 -0.91 1.15
CA ASN A 7 -8.18 -0.35 2.02
C ASN A 7 -7.58 0.58 3.09
N MET A 8 -6.46 0.21 3.71
CA MET A 8 -5.76 1.08 4.65
C MET A 8 -5.18 2.35 4.01
N TRP A 9 -4.73 2.27 2.76
CA TRP A 9 -4.28 3.41 1.98
C TRP A 9 -5.43 4.37 1.67
N VAL A 10 -6.56 3.85 1.19
CA VAL A 10 -7.78 4.63 0.91
C VAL A 10 -8.32 5.26 2.19
N LEU A 11 -8.28 4.54 3.32
CA LEU A 11 -8.67 5.07 4.64
C LEU A 11 -7.65 6.06 5.23
N LYS A 12 -6.61 6.45 4.48
CA LYS A 12 -5.51 7.35 4.92
C LYS A 12 -4.80 6.86 6.19
N LYS A 13 -4.92 5.56 6.52
CA LYS A 13 -4.22 4.92 7.64
C LYS A 13 -2.78 4.62 7.27
N PHE A 14 -2.52 4.36 5.98
CA PHE A 14 -1.20 4.08 5.46
C PHE A 14 -0.68 5.25 4.64
N THR A 15 0.59 5.59 4.87
CA THR A 15 1.38 6.51 4.04
C THR A 15 2.32 5.73 3.13
N GLN A 16 2.92 6.41 2.16
CA GLN A 16 3.80 5.80 1.17
C GLN A 16 4.99 5.08 1.82
N VAL A 17 5.45 5.58 2.98
CA VAL A 17 6.46 4.94 3.82
C VAL A 17 5.99 3.60 4.40
N GLN A 18 4.73 3.50 4.83
CA GLN A 18 4.17 2.25 5.34
C GLN A 18 3.97 1.20 4.24
N ILE A 19 3.52 1.63 3.05
CA ILE A 19 3.41 0.74 1.89
C ILE A 19 4.79 0.20 1.51
N GLN A 20 5.80 1.07 1.42
CA GLN A 20 7.18 0.67 1.18
C GLN A 20 7.70 -0.30 2.24
N THR A 21 7.39 -0.07 3.51
CA THR A 21 7.74 -1.00 4.61
C THR A 21 7.07 -2.37 4.43
N CYS A 22 5.83 -2.41 3.93
CA CYS A 22 5.15 -3.66 3.60
C CYS A 22 5.81 -4.40 2.42
N VAL A 23 6.39 -3.67 1.47
CA VAL A 23 7.22 -4.26 0.39
C VAL A 23 8.51 -4.82 0.96
N THR A 24 9.23 -4.05 1.80
CA THR A 24 10.50 -4.50 2.40
C THR A 24 10.31 -5.72 3.29
N LYS A 25 9.16 -5.84 3.95
CA LYS A 25 8.78 -7.01 4.75
C LYS A 25 8.27 -8.20 3.92
N GLY A 26 8.08 -8.04 2.62
CA GLY A 26 7.60 -9.09 1.73
C GLY A 26 6.09 -9.37 1.82
N TYR A 27 5.30 -8.48 2.41
CA TYR A 27 3.84 -8.62 2.46
C TYR A 27 3.16 -8.34 1.12
N ILE A 28 3.77 -7.46 0.32
CA ILE A 28 3.35 -7.10 -1.03
C ILE A 28 4.57 -6.94 -1.93
N THR A 29 4.37 -7.08 -3.23
CA THR A 29 5.42 -6.81 -4.21
C THR A 29 5.53 -5.33 -4.53
N GLN A 30 6.65 -4.94 -5.16
CA GLN A 30 6.88 -3.55 -5.55
C GLN A 30 5.87 -3.07 -6.61
N ASP A 31 5.43 -3.95 -7.51
CA ASP A 31 4.31 -3.68 -8.43
C ASP A 31 2.99 -3.41 -7.71
N GLN A 32 2.68 -4.20 -6.69
CA GLN A 32 1.48 -4.00 -5.87
C GLN A 32 1.53 -2.67 -5.13
N ALA A 33 2.68 -2.31 -4.55
CA ALA A 33 2.86 -1.01 -3.93
C ALA A 33 2.66 0.14 -4.92
N ASN A 34 3.18 0.02 -6.15
CA ASN A 34 2.99 1.02 -7.19
C ASN A 34 1.51 1.17 -7.57
N MET A 35 0.75 0.07 -7.66
CA MET A 35 -0.70 0.12 -7.89
C MET A 35 -1.44 0.84 -6.76
N ILE A 36 -1.07 0.58 -5.50
CA ILE A 36 -1.69 1.22 -4.34
C ILE A 36 -1.35 2.71 -4.32
N LEU A 37 -0.10 3.08 -4.55
CA LEU A 37 0.34 4.48 -4.61
C LEU A 37 -0.30 5.26 -5.77
N ALA A 38 -0.59 4.59 -6.88
CA ALA A 38 -1.35 5.15 -7.99
C ALA A 38 -2.85 5.30 -7.68
N THR A 39 -3.37 4.59 -6.67
CA THR A 39 -4.77 4.70 -6.27
C THR A 39 -4.98 5.99 -5.47
N PRO A 40 -5.91 6.88 -5.85
CA PRO A 40 -6.20 8.09 -5.09
C PRO A 40 -6.68 7.76 -3.67
N GLN A 41 -6.15 8.46 -2.66
CA GLN A 41 -6.67 8.39 -1.30
C GLN A 41 -7.98 9.19 -1.23
N ALA A 42 -9.12 8.50 -1.27
CA ALA A 42 -10.44 9.11 -1.12
C ALA A 42 -10.59 9.88 0.22
#